data_AF-A0A369KLP9-F1
#
_entry.id   AF-A0A369KLP9-F1
#
_cell.length_a   1.000
_cell.length_b   1.000
_cell.length_c   1.000
_cell.angle_alpha   90.00
_cell.angle_beta   90.00
_cell.angle_gamma   90.00
#
_symmetry.space_group_name_H-M   'P 1'
#
loop_
_entity.id
_entity.type
_entity.pdbx_description
1 polymer ?
#
loop_
_entity_poly.entity_id
_entity_poly.type
_entity_poly.pdbx_seq_one_letter_code
_entity_poly.pdbx_strand_id
1 'polypeptide(L)' 'MEVLILLIGSCLLSCLMLWTIVKAVLLSYGKEQLSISKAICVILGMAAFSILLAGVLPYLYFRFL' A
#
# COMPACT_ATOMS: atom_id res chain seq x y z
N MET A 1 -23.10 -1.52 -7.71
CA MET A 1 -22.86 -0.97 -6.35
C MET A 1 -21.75 -1.73 -5.62
N GLU A 2 -21.71 -3.05 -5.69
CA GLU A 2 -20.71 -3.88 -4.99
C GLU A 2 -19.25 -3.61 -5.41
N VAL A 3 -19.02 -3.37 -6.71
CA VAL A 3 -17.67 -3.09 -7.24
C VAL A 3 -17.10 -1.78 -6.70
N LEU A 4 -17.93 -0.76 -6.50
CA LEU A 4 -17.50 0.52 -5.90
C LEU A 4 -17.14 0.36 -4.43
N ILE A 5 -17.90 -0.45 -3.69
CA ILE A 5 -17.64 -0.74 -2.27
C ILE A 5 -16.33 -1.52 -2.13
N LEU A 6 -16.09 -2.52 -2.98
CA LEU A 6 -14.85 -3.27 -3.01
C LEU A 6 -13.66 -2.39 -3.39
N LEU A 7 -13.82 -1.49 -4.36
CA LEU A 7 -12.79 -0.55 -4.76
C LEU A 7 -12.42 0.40 -3.61
N ILE A 8 -13.43 0.97 -2.94
CA ILE A 8 -13.25 1.89 -1.80
C ILE A 8 -12.61 1.16 -0.62
N GLY A 9 -13.09 -0.05 -0.30
CA GLY A 9 -12.55 -0.87 0.78
C GLY A 9 -11.08 -1.24 0.53
N SER A 10 -10.76 -1.65 -0.69
CA SER A 10 -9.38 -1.99 -1.09
C SER A 10 -8.46 -0.77 -1.02
N CYS A 11 -8.94 0.38 -1.47
CA CYS A 11 -8.19 1.64 -1.43
C CYS A 11 -7.91 2.09 0.01
N LEU A 12 -8.92 2.05 0.88
CA LEU A 12 -8.78 2.33 2.31
C LEU A 12 -7.78 1.39 2.98
N LEU A 13 -7.86 0.09 2.70
CA LEU A 13 -6.94 -0.91 3.25
C LEU A 13 -5.49 -0.65 2.79
N SER A 14 -5.31 -0.31 1.52
CA SER A 14 -4.00 -0.01 0.93
C SER A 14 -3.38 1.24 1.55
N CYS A 15 -4.16 2.31 1.73
CA CYS A 15 -3.72 3.52 2.43
C CYS A 15 -3.35 3.23 3.90
N LEU A 16 -4.11 2.39 4.59
CA LEU A 16 -3.84 2.01 5.96
C LEU A 16 -2.53 1.22 6.10
N MET A 17 -2.29 0.28 5.17
CA MET A 17 -1.03 -0.46 5.08
C MET A 17 0.15 0.46 4.77
N LEU A 18 -0.02 1.40 3.82
CA LEU A 18 1.04 2.35 3.51
C LEU A 18 1.38 3.21 4.73
N TRP A 19 0.36 3.67 5.45
CA TRP A 19 0.53 4.46 6.67
C TRP A 19 1.23 3.68 7.78
N THR A 20 0.87 2.41 8.02
CA THR A 20 1.53 1.60 9.04
C THR A 20 2.98 1.30 8.68
N ILE A 21 3.31 1.10 7.41
CA ILE A 21 4.69 0.91 6.94
C ILE A 21 5.49 2.20 7.10
N VAL A 22 4.97 3.35 6.65
CA VAL A 22 5.63 4.64 6.84
C VAL A 22 5.88 4.91 8.31
N LYS A 23 4.88 4.64 9.17
CA LYS A 23 5.00 4.81 10.62
C LYS A 23 6.03 3.86 11.23
N ALA A 24 6.08 2.60 10.79
CA ALA A 24 7.07 1.61 11.23
C ALA A 24 8.49 1.96 10.79
N VAL A 25 8.63 2.49 9.57
CA VAL A 25 9.89 3.01 9.03
C VAL A 25 10.34 4.24 9.82
N LEU A 26 9.44 5.17 10.13
CA LEU A 26 9.74 6.36 10.95
C LEU A 26 10.15 5.97 12.37
N LEU A 27 9.47 5.00 12.98
CA LEU A 27 9.80 4.43 14.29
C LEU A 27 11.15 3.73 14.30
N SER A 28 11.51 3.05 13.20
CA SER A 28 12.81 2.39 13.03
C SER A 28 13.93 3.40 12.75
N TYR A 29 13.61 4.54 12.15
CA TYR A 29 14.53 5.67 11.96
C TYR A 29 14.94 6.32 13.27
N GLY A 30 13.97 6.52 14.17
CA GLY A 30 14.24 7.02 15.53
C GLY A 30 15.07 6.06 16.38
N LYS A 31 15.29 4.82 15.92
CA LYS A 31 16.09 3.79 16.59
C LYS A 31 17.40 3.43 15.85
N GLU A 32 17.88 4.28 14.95
CA GLU A 32 19.21 4.16 14.30
C GLU A 32 19.46 2.89 13.45
N GLN A 33 18.43 2.25 12.87
CA GLN A 33 18.65 0.98 12.15
C GLN A 33 18.44 1.01 10.62
N LEU A 34 17.96 2.11 10.03
CA LEU A 34 17.71 2.18 8.58
C LEU A 34 18.28 3.46 7.95
N SER A 35 19.20 3.28 6.99
CA SER A 35 19.71 4.36 6.14
C SER A 35 18.57 5.02 5.35
N ILE A 36 18.61 6.35 5.26
CA ILE A 36 17.58 7.18 4.64
C ILE A 36 17.17 6.71 3.25
N SER A 37 18.14 6.26 2.46
CA SER A 37 17.91 5.76 1.10
C SER A 37 17.11 4.46 1.05
N LYS A 38 17.26 3.57 2.04
CA LYS A 38 16.52 2.30 2.08
C LYS A 38 15.04 2.52 2.44
N ALA A 39 14.76 3.45 3.34
CA ALA A 39 13.39 3.81 3.69
C ALA A 39 12.63 4.41 2.51
N ILE A 40 13.24 5.34 1.77
CA ILE A 40 12.62 5.93 0.58
C ILE A 40 12.35 4.85 -0.47
N CYS A 41 13.31 3.94 -0.69
CA CYS A 41 13.14 2.84 -1.64
C CYS A 41 11.98 1.91 -1.25
N VAL A 42 11.84 1.58 0.05
CA VAL A 42 10.73 0.76 0.56
C VAL A 42 9.39 1.48 0.41
N ILE A 43 9.32 2.77 0.73
CA ILE A 43 8.09 3.57 0.59
C ILE A 43 7.68 3.65 -0.88
N LEU A 44 8.63 3.90 -1.79
CA LEU A 44 8.38 3.97 -3.21
C LEU A 44 7.90 2.61 -3.77
N GLY A 45 8.54 1.52 -3.34
CA GLY A 45 8.17 0.16 -3.74
C GLY A 45 6.78 -0.24 -3.25
N MET A 46 6.43 0.09 -2.00
CA MET A 46 5.11 -0.21 -1.44
C MET A 46 4.00 0.67 -2.02
N ALA A 47 4.32 1.92 -2.40
CA ALA A 47 3.38 2.80 -3.10
C ALA A 47 3.09 2.28 -4.52
N ALA A 48 4.14 1.90 -5.26
CA ALA A 48 3.98 1.29 -6.58
C ALA A 48 3.17 -0.01 -6.50
N PHE A 49 3.45 -0.86 -5.51
CA PHE A 49 2.72 -2.11 -5.30
C PHE A 49 1.25 -1.87 -4.95
N SER A 50 0.94 -0.88 -4.10
CA SER A 50 -0.43 -0.50 -3.75
C SER A 50 -1.24 -0.05 -4.97
N ILE A 51 -0.66 0.78 -5.83
CA ILE A 51 -1.32 1.27 -7.06
C ILE A 51 -1.60 0.09 -8.02
N LEU A 52 -0.61 -0.80 -8.18
CA LEU A 52 -0.74 -1.98 -9.04
C LEU A 52 -1.84 -2.92 -8.51
N LEU A 53 -1.86 -3.16 -7.20
CA LEU A 53 -2.87 -3.99 -6.55
C LEU A 53 -4.27 -3.37 -6.69
N ALA A 54 -4.41 -2.06 -6.47
CA ALA A 54 -5.68 -1.35 -6.60
C ALA A 54 -6.26 -1.38 -8.03
N GLY A 55 -5.40 -1.44 -9.06
CA GLY A 55 -5.83 -1.60 -10.45
C GLY A 55 -6.14 -3.06 -10.83
N VAL A 56 -5.38 -4.02 -10.29
CA VAL A 56 -5.52 -5.45 -10.64
C VAL A 56 -6.67 -6.13 -9.91
N LEU A 57 -6.96 -5.76 -8.65
CA LEU A 57 -8.04 -6.34 -7.87
C LEU A 57 -9.43 -6.19 -8.53
N PRO A 58 -9.85 -4.99 -9.00
CA PRO A 58 -11.14 -4.83 -9.67
C PRO A 58 -11.19 -5.56 -11.02
N TYR A 59 -10.07 -5.65 -11.75
CA TYR A 59 -10.00 -6.40 -13.01
C TYR A 59 -10.15 -7.91 -12.79
N LEU A 60 -9.47 -8.48 -11.80
CA LEU A 60 -9.61 -9.89 -11.42
C LEU A 60 -11.03 -10.18 -10.93
N TYR A 61 -11.60 -9.30 -10.11
CA TYR A 61 -12.97 -9.47 -9.62
C TYR A 61 -13.99 -9.51 -10.77
N PHE A 62 -13.85 -8.64 -11.77
CA PHE A 62 -14.73 -8.62 -12.94
C PHE A 62 -14.55 -9.83 -13.89
N ARG A 63 -13.38 -10.47 -13.88
CA ARG A 63 -13.08 -11.63 -14.74
C ARG A 63 -13.55 -12.95 -14.17
N PHE A 64 -13.69 -13.04 -12.84
CA PHE A 64 -14.15 -14.24 -12.13
C PHE A 64 -15.63 -14.19 -11.74
N LEU A 65 -16.32 -13.10 -12.07
CA LEU A 65 -17.78 -12.94 -12.04
C LEU A 65 -18.38 -13.31 -13.40
#